data_AF-A0A958N9C8-F1
#
_entry.id   AF-A0A958N9C8-F1
#
_cell.length_a   1.000
_cell.length_b   1.000
_cell.length_c   1.000
_cell.angle_alpha   90.00
_cell.angle_beta   90.00
_cell.angle_gamma   90.00
#
_symmetry.space_group_name_H-M   'P 1'
#
loop_
_entity.id
_entity.type
_entity.pdbx_description
1 polymer ?
#
loop_
_entity_poly.entity_id
_entity_poly.type
_entity_poly.pdbx_seq_one_letter_code
_entity_poly.pdbx_strand_id
1 'polypeptide(L)'
;QAVNQMLALFFCLNLFLAFFNLIPFHPLDGGKILARFLPETLNRQIEDNSMIFSVVLIVLAFSGGLAFIAYPVFWFERSLFNFALTVVGA
;
A
#
# COMPACT_ATOMS: atom_id res chain seq x y z
N GLN A 1 19.57 4.33 20.54
CA GLN A 1 19.82 3.78 19.19
C GLN A 1 18.71 2.81 18.76
N ALA A 2 18.40 1.78 19.57
CA ALA A 2 17.31 0.83 19.26
C ALA A 2 15.94 1.50 19.04
N VAL A 3 15.55 2.45 19.90
CA VAL A 3 14.26 3.16 19.76
C VAL A 3 14.13 3.88 18.41
N ASN A 4 15.17 4.57 17.95
CA ASN A 4 15.15 5.26 16.66
C ASN A 4 14.99 4.29 15.49
N GLN A 5 15.63 3.11 15.57
CA GLN A 5 15.48 2.06 14.56
C GLN A 5 14.06 1.47 14.56
N MET A 6 13.46 1.27 15.74
CA MET A 6 12.08 0.79 15.86
C MET A 6 11.09 1.81 15.30
N LEU A 7 11.29 3.10 15.57
CA LEU A 7 10.45 4.17 15.03
C LEU A 7 10.57 4.28 13.51
N ALA A 8 11.79 4.20 12.96
CA ALA A 8 12.02 4.20 11.52
C ALA A 8 11.35 2.99 10.84
N LEU A 9 11.47 1.81 11.44
CA LEU A 9 10.81 0.60 10.97
C LEU A 9 9.28 0.73 11.03
N PHE A 10 8.74 1.22 12.16
CA PHE A 10 7.31 1.43 12.33
C PHE A 10 6.76 2.41 11.29
N PHE A 11 7.45 3.52 11.05
CA PHE A 11 7.07 4.50 10.04
C PHE A 11 7.08 3.89 8.63
N CYS A 12 8.16 3.20 8.27
CA CYS A 12 8.28 2.52 6.98
C CYS A 12 7.18 1.46 6.77
N LEU A 13 6.87 0.66 7.79
CA LEU A 13 5.82 -0.36 7.72
C LEU A 13 4.43 0.26 7.54
N ASN A 14 4.11 1.35 8.25
CA ASN A 14 2.84 2.05 8.08
C ASN A 14 2.72 2.70 6.70
N LEU A 15 3.78 3.32 6.19
CA LEU A 15 3.80 3.82 4.82
C LEU A 15 3.60 2.68 3.83
N PHE A 16 4.30 1.57 3.99
CA PHE A 16 4.14 0.41 3.12
C PHE A 16 2.70 -0.11 3.13
N LEU A 17 2.08 -0.27 4.31
CA LEU A 17 0.68 -0.67 4.45
C LEU A 17 -0.28 0.34 3.83
N ALA A 18 -0.01 1.64 3.95
CA ALA A 18 -0.82 2.68 3.33
C ALA A 18 -0.80 2.57 1.80
N PHE A 19 0.38 2.43 1.19
CA PHE A 19 0.51 2.23 -0.25
C PHE A 19 -0.05 0.89 -0.72
N PHE A 20 0.12 -0.18 0.08
CA PHE A 20 -0.52 -1.47 -0.19
C PHE A 20 -2.05 -1.34 -0.21
N ASN A 21 -2.63 -0.62 0.74
CA ASN A 21 -4.08 -0.38 0.79
C ASN A 21 -4.60 0.53 -0.34
N LEU A 22 -3.74 1.28 -1.04
CA LEU A 22 -4.15 2.08 -2.21
C LEU A 22 -4.31 1.25 -3.49
N ILE A 23 -3.88 -0.02 -3.50
CA ILE A 23 -4.04 -0.90 -4.66
C ILE A 23 -5.55 -1.14 -4.90
N PRO A 24 -6.04 -0.95 -6.14
CA PRO A 24 -7.47 -1.04 -6.44
C PRO A 24 -7.92 -2.51 -6.62
N PHE A 25 -7.65 -3.35 -5.62
CA PHE A 25 -8.04 -4.76 -5.57
C PHE A 25 -8.74 -5.08 -4.25
N HIS A 26 -9.89 -5.74 -4.29
CA HIS A 26 -10.54 -6.25 -3.09
C HIS A 26 -9.67 -7.35 -2.44
N PRO A 27 -9.53 -7.44 -1.10
CA PRO A 27 -10.23 -6.72 -0.03
C PRO A 27 -9.58 -5.41 0.44
N LEU A 28 -8.57 -4.90 -0.27
CA LEU A 28 -7.88 -3.67 0.08
C LEU A 28 -8.80 -2.46 -0.06
N ASP A 29 -8.53 -1.41 0.70
CA ASP A 29 -9.41 -0.24 0.75
C ASP A 29 -9.49 0.49 -0.60
N GLY A 30 -8.42 0.48 -1.40
CA GLY A 30 -8.41 0.99 -2.77
C GLY A 30 -9.39 0.26 -3.68
N GLY A 31 -9.69 -1.02 -3.41
CA GLY A 31 -10.72 -1.78 -4.10
C GLY A 31 -12.13 -1.22 -3.85
N LYS A 32 -12.42 -0.74 -2.63
CA LYS A 32 -13.69 -0.07 -2.31
C LYS A 32 -13.82 1.27 -3.02
N ILE A 33 -12.71 1.98 -3.20
CA ILE A 33 -12.65 3.23 -3.98
C ILE A 33 -12.98 2.91 -5.44
N LEU A 34 -12.30 1.91 -6.04
CA LEU A 34 -12.55 1.49 -7.41
C LEU A 34 -14.00 1.04 -7.62
N ALA A 35 -14.57 0.30 -6.66
CA ALA A 35 -15.96 -0.17 -6.70
C ALA A 35 -16.98 0.97 -6.85
N ARG A 36 -16.70 2.17 -6.32
CA ARG A 36 -17.59 3.34 -6.49
C ARG A 36 -17.57 3.92 -7.91
N PHE A 37 -16.52 3.66 -8.67
CA PHE A 37 -16.40 4.10 -10.07
C PHE A 37 -16.86 3.01 -11.06
N LEU A 38 -17.11 1.79 -10.59
CA LEU A 38 -17.54 0.66 -11.40
C LEU A 38 -19.09 0.53 -11.41
N PRO A 39 -19.68 0.07 -12.53
CA PRO A 39 -21.09 -0.31 -12.59
C PRO A 39 -21.40 -1.51 -11.68
N GLU A 40 -22.63 -1.59 -11.16
CA GLU A 40 -23.04 -2.62 -10.20
C GLU A 40 -22.81 -4.06 -10.68
N THR A 41 -22.92 -4.31 -11.98
CA THR A 41 -22.68 -5.64 -12.57
C THR A 41 -21.24 -6.10 -12.36
N LEU A 42 -20.26 -5.20 -12.50
CA LEU A 42 -18.85 -5.50 -12.27
C LEU A 42 -18.56 -5.65 -10.77
N ASN A 43 -19.19 -4.84 -9.92
CA ASN A 43 -19.03 -4.98 -8.47
C ASN A 43 -19.49 -6.35 -7.98
N ARG A 44 -20.66 -6.84 -8.44
CA ARG A 44 -21.13 -8.19 -8.09
C ARG A 44 -20.15 -9.27 -8.55
N GLN A 45 -19.65 -9.17 -9.79
CA GLN A 45 -18.63 -10.11 -10.28
C GLN A 45 -17.34 -10.10 -9.48
N ILE A 46 -16.92 -8.93 -8.99
CA ILE A 46 -15.72 -8.80 -8.15
C ILE A 46 -15.95 -9.42 -6.77
N GLU A 47 -17.13 -9.20 -6.20
CA GLU A 47 -17.53 -9.70 -4.89
C GLU A 47 -17.68 -11.24 -4.88
N ASP A 48 -18.34 -11.78 -5.90
CA ASP A 48 -18.48 -13.23 -6.14
C ASP A 48 -17.11 -13.91 -6.27
N ASN A 49 -16.12 -13.19 -6.82
CA ASN A 49 -14.75 -13.67 -7.02
C ASN A 49 -13.76 -13.16 -5.96
N SER A 50 -14.24 -12.64 -4.82
CA SER A 50 -13.41 -12.04 -3.76
C SER A 50 -12.30 -12.98 -3.24
N MET A 51 -12.56 -14.29 -3.22
CA MET A 51 -11.58 -15.31 -2.85
C MET A 51 -10.41 -15.38 -3.85
N ILE A 52 -10.70 -15.27 -5.15
CA ILE A 52 -9.66 -15.29 -6.20
C ILE A 52 -8.76 -14.06 -6.05
N PHE A 53 -9.33 -12.87 -5.87
CA PHE A 53 -8.54 -11.65 -5.66
C PHE A 53 -7.66 -11.74 -4.41
N SER A 54 -8.16 -12.32 -3.33
CA SER A 54 -7.37 -12.56 -2.12
C SER A 54 -6.17 -13.49 -2.38
N VAL A 55 -6.39 -14.58 -3.12
CA VAL A 55 -5.30 -15.50 -3.53
C VAL A 55 -4.31 -14.80 -4.45
N VAL A 56 -4.78 -14.00 -5.41
CA VAL A 56 -3.92 -13.21 -6.31
C VAL A 56 -3.05 -12.25 -5.53
N LEU A 57 -3.58 -11.57 -4.50
CA LEU A 57 -2.78 -10.67 -3.65
C LEU A 57 -1.70 -11.44 -2.89
N ILE A 58 -2.00 -12.63 -2.39
CA ILE A 58 -0.99 -13.50 -1.75
C ILE A 58 0.09 -13.89 -2.78
N VAL A 59 -0.30 -14.37 -3.96
CA VAL A 59 0.65 -14.75 -5.01
C VAL A 59 1.49 -13.55 -5.43
N LEU A 60 0.89 -12.39 -5.62
CA LEU A 60 1.57 -11.13 -5.90
C LEU A 60 2.56 -10.78 -4.78
N ALA A 61 2.18 -11.06 -3.53
CA ALA A 61 3.03 -10.80 -2.40
C ALA A 61 4.33 -11.63 -2.43
N PHE A 62 4.20 -12.92 -2.70
CA PHE A 62 5.32 -13.88 -2.72
C PHE A 62 6.10 -13.92 -4.04
N SER A 63 5.50 -13.51 -5.15
CA SER A 63 6.15 -13.45 -6.48
C SER A 63 7.06 -12.23 -6.67
N GLY A 64 7.15 -11.33 -5.68
CA GLY A 64 7.95 -10.11 -5.75
C GLY A 64 7.18 -8.87 -6.20
N GLY A 65 5.86 -8.95 -6.37
CA GLY A 65 5.01 -7.79 -6.64
C GLY A 65 5.05 -6.73 -5.54
N LEU A 66 5.34 -7.11 -4.28
CA LEU A 66 5.61 -6.15 -3.20
C LEU A 66 6.81 -5.25 -3.47
N ALA A 67 7.82 -5.74 -4.21
CA ALA A 67 8.99 -4.93 -4.54
C ALA A 67 8.62 -3.76 -5.46
N PHE A 68 7.59 -3.92 -6.31
CA PHE A 68 7.06 -2.84 -7.13
C PHE A 68 6.45 -1.72 -6.27
N ILE A 69 5.79 -2.07 -5.16
CA ILE A 69 5.21 -1.11 -4.19
C ILE A 69 6.30 -0.52 -3.30
N ALA A 70 7.34 -1.28 -2.98
CA ALA A 70 8.44 -0.80 -2.15
C ALA A 70 9.15 0.41 -2.76
N TYR A 71 9.26 0.47 -4.09
CA TYR A 71 9.91 1.58 -4.78
C TYR A 71 9.26 2.96 -4.51
N PRO A 72 7.96 3.18 -4.78
CA PRO A 72 7.31 4.45 -4.45
C PRO A 72 7.25 4.72 -2.94
N VAL A 73 7.17 3.67 -2.10
CA VAL A 73 7.19 3.82 -0.64
C VAL A 73 8.51 4.43 -0.17
N PHE A 74 9.65 3.87 -0.60
CA PHE A 74 10.97 4.40 -0.21
C PHE A 74 11.24 5.78 -0.80
N TRP A 75 10.80 6.03 -2.03
CA TRP A 75 10.89 7.36 -2.63
C TRP A 75 10.11 8.40 -1.81
N PHE A 76 8.89 8.05 -1.37
CA PHE A 76 8.05 8.93 -0.58
C PHE A 76 8.59 9.14 0.85
N GLU A 77 9.03 8.07 1.49
CA GLU A 77 9.69 8.10 2.81
C GLU A 77 10.89 9.07 2.79
N ARG A 78 11.77 8.93 1.81
CA ARG A 78 12.93 9.81 1.67
C ARG A 78 12.54 11.25 1.36
N SER A 79 11.49 11.45 0.57
CA SER A 79 10.96 12.79 0.28
C SER A 79 10.41 13.47 1.53
N LEU A 80 9.66 12.74 2.36
CA LEU A 80 9.17 13.23 3.64
C LEU A 80 10.32 13.52 4.61
N PHE A 81 11.34 12.66 4.64
CA PHE A 81 12.51 12.88 5.48
C PHE A 81 13.27 14.15 5.07
N ASN A 82 13.54 14.32 3.77
CA ASN A 82 14.19 15.52 3.24
C ASN A 82 13.36 16.78 3.52
N PHE A 83 12.04 16.71 3.37
CA PHE A 83 11.13 17.81 3.69
C PHE A 83 11.12 18.14 5.19
N ALA A 84 11.14 17.12 6.06
CA ALA A 84 11.22 17.33 7.49
C ALA A 84 12.53 18.04 7.87
N LEU A 85 13.66 17.65 7.29
CA LEU A 85 14.94 18.34 7.50
C LEU A 85 14.89 19.81 7.06
N THR A 86 14.33 20.08 5.88
CA THR A 86 14.24 21.45 5.36
C THR A 86 13.31 22.33 6.20
N VAL A 87 12.20 21.79 6.72
CA VAL A 87 11.25 22.52 7.58
C VAL A 87 11.81 22.77 8.97
N VAL A 88 12.56 21.82 9.53
CA VAL A 88 13.20 21.95 10.85
C VAL A 88 14.38 22.93 10.79
N GLY A 89 14.80 23.35 9.60
CA GLY A 89 15.88 24.33 9.40
C GLY A 89 17.28 23.74 9.56
N ALA A 90 17.41 22.43 9.32
CA ALA A 90 18.70 21.73 9.25
C ALA A 90 19.29 21.76 7.84
#